data_AF-A0A5E5Q0T3-F1
#
_entry.id   AF-A0A5E5Q0T3-F1
#
_cell.length_a   1.000
_cell.length_b   1.000
_cell.length_c   1.000
_cell.angle_alpha   90.00
_cell.angle_beta   90.00
_cell.angle_gamma   90.00
#
_symmetry.space_group_name_H-M   'P 1'
#
loop_
_entity.id
_entity.type
_entity.pdbx_description
1 polymer ?
#
loop_
_entity_poly.entity_id
_entity_poly.type
_entity_poly.pdbx_seq_one_letter_code
_entity_poly.pdbx_strand_id
1 'polypeptide(L)'
;SSDSGGTGAPTDSGYTKIYSNAYAFAALKANGSIKAWGDSNSGGANALTDKGYIKIYSNATAFAALKADGSIKVWGSPDSGGANAPTDKGYIKIYSTAYSFAALKADGSITVWGDSFTGGGNTSSAPTDKGYIKIYSTDSAFAALKADGSITSWGNLDNFWTVPINKTTNAPTDKGYTKIYSNAYAFSAVKPDGSIRTWGDPSYGGIYASGYNLALGKPATQSSNSNETDYHASQAVNGNTDGVWYNNSITHTQYEQGAWWQVDLGSKKNISQILIYNRTDCCANRLSNYQVSISDKADFSTHAYQQDFHVAPNPKKTITLDAPGKQGRYVRIQLLDENYLSLAEVQVVGIDL
;
A
#
# COMPACT_ATOMS: atom_id res chain seq x y z
N SER A 1 8.24 17.20 -32.69
CA SER A 1 8.69 16.87 -34.06
C SER A 1 7.47 16.85 -34.97
N SER A 2 7.62 17.12 -36.28
CA SER A 2 6.56 16.85 -37.28
C SER A 2 5.99 15.44 -37.15
N ASP A 3 6.84 14.51 -36.73
CA ASP A 3 6.53 13.09 -36.65
C ASP A 3 5.79 12.73 -35.36
N SER A 4 5.68 13.62 -34.37
CA SER A 4 5.01 13.35 -33.08
C SER A 4 3.58 13.89 -33.01
N GLY A 5 2.88 13.90 -34.16
CA GLY A 5 1.49 14.37 -34.25
C GLY A 5 1.31 15.86 -34.56
N GLY A 6 2.38 16.56 -34.95
CA GLY A 6 2.33 17.96 -35.38
C GLY A 6 1.74 18.19 -36.77
N THR A 7 1.54 17.12 -37.56
CA THR A 7 0.93 17.14 -38.89
C THR A 7 0.00 15.93 -39.08
N GLY A 8 -0.87 15.96 -40.10
CA GLY A 8 -1.71 14.81 -40.47
C GLY A 8 -3.01 14.66 -39.68
N ALA A 9 -3.40 15.65 -38.89
CA ALA A 9 -4.70 15.65 -38.21
C ALA A 9 -5.85 15.53 -39.23
N PRO A 10 -6.89 14.73 -38.93
CA PRO A 10 -8.01 14.56 -39.85
C PRO A 10 -8.77 15.88 -40.06
N THR A 11 -9.14 16.16 -41.32
CA THR A 11 -9.85 17.38 -41.73
C THR A 11 -11.35 17.18 -41.87
N ASP A 12 -11.83 15.94 -41.80
CA ASP A 12 -13.24 15.60 -41.82
C ASP A 12 -13.88 15.72 -40.43
N SER A 13 -15.21 15.65 -40.37
CA SER A 13 -15.98 15.89 -39.15
C SER A 13 -16.54 14.60 -38.51
N GLY A 14 -17.23 14.75 -37.38
CA GLY A 14 -17.93 13.66 -36.69
C GLY A 14 -17.12 12.91 -35.63
N TYR A 15 -15.95 13.44 -35.25
CA TYR A 15 -15.17 12.96 -34.11
C TYR A 15 -15.79 13.39 -32.80
N THR A 16 -15.81 12.48 -31.83
CA THR A 16 -16.42 12.68 -30.50
C THR A 16 -15.40 12.69 -29.38
N LYS A 17 -14.25 12.02 -29.57
CA LYS A 17 -13.17 11.89 -28.59
C LYS A 17 -11.82 11.83 -29.28
N ILE A 18 -10.81 12.38 -28.64
CA ILE A 18 -9.40 12.29 -29.04
C ILE A 18 -8.63 11.61 -27.91
N TYR A 19 -7.68 10.77 -28.29
CA TYR A 19 -6.78 10.03 -27.42
C TYR A 19 -5.36 10.25 -27.89
N SER A 20 -4.40 10.20 -26.97
CA SER A 20 -3.00 10.44 -27.27
C SER A 20 -2.11 9.43 -26.56
N ASN A 21 -0.97 9.15 -27.17
CA ASN A 21 0.21 8.61 -26.49
C ASN A 21 1.35 9.63 -26.60
N ALA A 22 2.60 9.23 -26.31
CA ALA A 22 3.72 10.16 -26.31
C ALA A 22 4.07 10.72 -27.72
N TYR A 23 3.67 10.03 -28.79
CA TYR A 23 4.12 10.34 -30.15
C TYR A 23 3.01 10.34 -31.22
N ALA A 24 1.78 9.97 -30.86
CA ALA A 24 0.67 9.81 -31.79
C ALA A 24 -0.68 10.12 -31.15
N PHE A 25 -1.66 10.39 -32.01
CA PHE A 25 -3.05 10.64 -31.65
C PHE A 25 -3.99 9.69 -32.37
N ALA A 26 -5.15 9.42 -31.75
CA ALA A 26 -6.25 8.69 -32.33
C ALA A 26 -7.59 9.37 -32.01
N ALA A 27 -8.45 9.54 -33.01
CA ALA A 27 -9.76 10.14 -32.86
C ALA A 27 -10.88 9.14 -33.19
N LEU A 28 -11.90 9.10 -32.32
CA LEU A 28 -13.04 8.19 -32.39
C LEU A 28 -14.30 8.94 -32.84
N LYS A 29 -14.96 8.42 -33.88
CA LYS A 29 -16.26 8.94 -34.35
C LYS A 29 -17.44 8.30 -33.63
N ALA A 30 -18.61 8.94 -33.73
CA ALA A 30 -19.86 8.45 -33.14
C ALA A 30 -20.29 7.05 -33.65
N ASN A 31 -19.96 6.73 -34.91
CA ASN A 31 -20.21 5.41 -35.50
C ASN A 31 -19.14 4.36 -35.11
N GLY A 32 -18.19 4.74 -34.26
CA GLY A 32 -17.12 3.88 -33.77
C GLY A 32 -15.98 3.64 -34.77
N SER A 33 -15.83 4.41 -35.85
CA SER A 33 -14.62 4.38 -36.69
C SER A 33 -13.49 5.21 -36.10
N ILE A 34 -12.24 4.85 -36.38
CA ILE A 34 -11.04 5.49 -35.83
C ILE A 34 -10.18 6.10 -36.94
N LYS A 35 -9.59 7.26 -36.68
CA LYS A 35 -8.45 7.79 -37.45
C LYS A 35 -7.28 8.07 -36.52
N ALA A 36 -6.06 7.81 -36.97
CA ALA A 36 -4.84 8.09 -36.23
C ALA A 36 -3.88 8.93 -37.08
N TRP A 37 -3.03 9.70 -36.40
CA TRP A 37 -1.99 10.54 -37.00
C TRP A 37 -0.80 10.68 -36.04
N GLY A 38 0.37 11.05 -36.57
CA GLY A 38 1.64 11.12 -35.84
C GLY A 38 2.58 9.97 -36.18
N ASP A 39 3.40 9.56 -35.21
CA ASP A 39 4.49 8.61 -35.46
C ASP A 39 3.93 7.23 -35.81
N SER A 40 4.31 6.68 -36.96
CA SER A 40 3.75 5.43 -37.45
C SER A 40 4.08 4.24 -36.55
N ASN A 41 5.27 4.24 -35.93
CA ASN A 41 5.70 3.18 -35.02
C ASN A 41 4.93 3.21 -33.70
N SER A 42 4.41 4.38 -33.35
CA SER A 42 3.59 4.61 -32.15
C SER A 42 2.08 4.59 -32.43
N GLY A 43 1.67 4.07 -33.58
CA GLY A 43 0.25 3.93 -33.94
C GLY A 43 -0.39 5.20 -34.52
N GLY A 44 0.42 6.17 -34.94
CA GLY A 44 0.01 7.35 -35.70
C GLY A 44 -0.29 7.05 -37.17
N ALA A 45 -0.11 5.82 -37.63
CA ALA A 45 -0.54 5.34 -38.93
C ALA A 45 -1.30 4.01 -38.78
N ASN A 46 -1.91 3.54 -39.88
CA ASN A 46 -2.55 2.22 -39.97
C ASN A 46 -3.60 1.98 -38.87
N ALA A 47 -4.41 3.00 -38.58
CA ALA A 47 -5.57 2.86 -37.71
C ALA A 47 -6.53 1.78 -38.22
N LEU A 48 -7.29 1.22 -37.29
CA LEU A 48 -8.27 0.16 -37.54
C LEU A 48 -9.32 0.62 -38.57
N THR A 49 -9.60 -0.24 -39.56
CA THR A 49 -10.50 0.07 -40.68
C THR A 49 -11.96 -0.30 -40.40
N ASP A 50 -12.20 -1.17 -39.43
CA ASP A 50 -13.54 -1.55 -38.98
C ASP A 50 -14.14 -0.54 -37.99
N LYS A 51 -15.41 -0.74 -37.67
CA LYS A 51 -16.23 0.18 -36.86
C LYS A 51 -16.78 -0.48 -35.60
N GLY A 52 -17.53 0.28 -34.82
CA GLY A 52 -18.21 -0.19 -33.61
C GLY A 52 -17.37 -0.10 -32.33
N TYR A 53 -16.26 0.63 -32.36
CA TYR A 53 -15.48 0.92 -31.15
C TYR A 53 -16.20 1.96 -30.29
N ILE A 54 -16.18 1.74 -28.98
CA ILE A 54 -16.83 2.63 -28.00
C ILE A 54 -15.81 3.43 -27.19
N LYS A 55 -14.55 2.96 -27.14
CA LYS A 55 -13.47 3.60 -26.38
C LYS A 55 -12.10 3.16 -26.88
N ILE A 56 -11.16 4.09 -26.85
CA ILE A 56 -9.73 3.84 -27.07
C ILE A 56 -9.00 4.02 -25.73
N TYR A 57 -7.93 3.27 -25.57
CA TYR A 57 -6.97 3.34 -24.47
C TYR A 57 -5.56 3.43 -25.08
N SER A 58 -4.64 4.06 -24.38
CA SER A 58 -3.26 4.24 -24.83
C SER A 58 -2.28 3.97 -23.70
N ASN A 59 -1.08 3.54 -24.07
CA ASN A 59 0.11 3.62 -23.24
C ASN A 59 1.12 4.57 -23.91
N ALA A 60 2.43 4.47 -23.65
CA ALA A 60 3.41 5.41 -24.21
C ALA A 60 3.51 5.37 -25.75
N THR A 61 3.30 4.21 -26.39
CA THR A 61 3.59 3.99 -27.82
C THR A 61 2.58 3.08 -28.54
N ALA A 62 1.50 2.66 -27.89
CA ALA A 62 0.49 1.80 -28.47
C ALA A 62 -0.94 2.20 -28.06
N PHE A 63 -1.91 1.68 -28.81
CA PHE A 63 -3.33 1.89 -28.58
C PHE A 63 -4.09 0.57 -28.53
N ALA A 64 -5.17 0.54 -27.75
CA ALA A 64 -6.15 -0.52 -27.68
C ALA A 64 -7.57 0.04 -27.79
N ALA A 65 -8.39 -0.48 -28.69
CA ALA A 65 -9.78 -0.09 -28.88
C ALA A 65 -10.73 -1.21 -28.46
N LEU A 66 -11.76 -0.82 -27.69
CA LEU A 66 -12.77 -1.70 -27.10
C LEU A 66 -14.11 -1.52 -27.82
N LYS A 67 -14.77 -2.63 -28.15
CA LYS A 67 -16.15 -2.66 -28.69
C LYS A 67 -17.19 -2.95 -27.60
N ALA A 68 -18.46 -2.72 -27.92
CA ALA A 68 -19.59 -2.96 -27.00
C ALA A 68 -19.76 -4.44 -26.61
N ASP A 69 -19.38 -5.38 -27.48
CA ASP A 69 -19.36 -6.81 -27.16
C ASP A 69 -18.15 -7.24 -26.31
N GLY A 70 -17.30 -6.27 -25.95
CA GLY A 70 -16.10 -6.46 -25.18
C GLY A 70 -14.93 -7.05 -25.97
N SER A 71 -14.98 -7.10 -27.31
CA SER A 71 -13.80 -7.44 -28.13
C SER A 71 -12.79 -6.30 -28.19
N ILE A 72 -11.50 -6.65 -28.29
CA ILE A 72 -10.37 -5.71 -28.30
C ILE A 72 -9.59 -5.81 -29.61
N LYS A 73 -9.18 -4.66 -30.14
CA LYS A 73 -8.19 -4.56 -31.23
C LYS A 73 -7.09 -3.58 -30.82
N VAL A 74 -5.87 -3.82 -31.27
CA VAL A 74 -4.68 -3.04 -30.90
C VAL A 74 -3.90 -2.61 -32.15
N TRP A 75 -3.13 -1.53 -32.01
CA TRP A 75 -2.18 -1.07 -33.02
C TRP A 75 -1.09 -0.19 -32.38
N GLY A 76 -0.02 0.10 -33.12
CA GLY A 76 1.16 0.81 -32.64
C GLY A 76 2.32 -0.15 -32.35
N SER A 77 3.20 0.22 -31.42
CA SER A 77 4.43 -0.55 -31.14
C SER A 77 4.10 -1.97 -30.67
N PRO A 78 4.54 -3.03 -31.39
CA PRO A 78 4.29 -4.42 -31.00
C PRO A 78 4.79 -4.76 -29.60
N ASP A 79 5.98 -4.25 -29.24
CA ASP A 79 6.62 -4.49 -27.95
C ASP A 79 5.87 -3.84 -26.81
N SER A 80 5.06 -2.82 -27.10
CA SER A 80 4.23 -2.12 -26.13
C SER A 80 2.76 -2.55 -26.17
N GLY A 81 2.45 -3.73 -26.70
CA GLY A 81 1.09 -4.25 -26.76
C GLY A 81 0.25 -3.70 -27.92
N GLY A 82 0.89 -3.10 -28.92
CA GLY A 82 0.32 -2.78 -30.23
C GLY A 82 0.11 -4.01 -31.13
N ALA A 83 0.46 -5.20 -30.64
CA ALA A 83 0.14 -6.50 -31.22
C ALA A 83 -0.39 -7.47 -30.15
N ASN A 84 -0.83 -8.66 -30.57
CA ASN A 84 -1.24 -9.75 -29.68
C ASN A 84 -2.40 -9.41 -28.73
N ALA A 85 -3.42 -8.69 -29.22
CA ALA A 85 -4.64 -8.45 -28.46
C ALA A 85 -5.32 -9.77 -28.04
N PRO A 86 -6.02 -9.79 -26.88
CA PRO A 86 -6.89 -10.90 -26.51
C PRO A 86 -7.91 -11.21 -27.62
N THR A 87 -8.10 -12.50 -27.91
CA THR A 87 -8.98 -12.97 -29.00
C THR A 87 -10.41 -13.22 -28.55
N ASP A 88 -10.63 -13.30 -27.25
CA ASP A 88 -11.93 -13.49 -26.63
C ASP A 88 -12.66 -12.15 -26.36
N LYS A 89 -13.85 -12.25 -25.77
CA LYS A 89 -14.80 -11.13 -25.60
C LYS A 89 -15.22 -10.95 -24.15
N GLY A 90 -16.07 -9.95 -23.91
CA GLY A 90 -16.64 -9.67 -22.59
C GLY A 90 -15.78 -8.77 -21.70
N TYR A 91 -14.73 -8.15 -22.24
CA TYR A 91 -13.98 -7.12 -21.54
C TYR A 91 -14.81 -5.86 -21.38
N ILE A 92 -14.77 -5.27 -20.19
CA ILE A 92 -15.53 -4.06 -19.86
C ILE A 92 -14.62 -2.84 -19.72
N LYS A 93 -13.32 -3.04 -19.47
CA LYS A 93 -12.37 -1.96 -19.25
C LYS A 93 -10.93 -2.41 -19.52
N ILE A 94 -10.12 -1.49 -20.02
CA ILE A 94 -8.68 -1.66 -20.24
C ILE A 94 -7.95 -0.66 -19.35
N TYR A 95 -6.78 -1.06 -18.87
CA TYR A 95 -5.84 -0.29 -18.10
C TYR A 95 -4.46 -0.41 -18.75
N SER A 96 -3.60 0.58 -18.56
CA SER A 96 -2.26 0.61 -19.14
C SER A 96 -1.22 0.96 -18.10
N THR A 97 -0.02 0.41 -18.28
CA THR A 97 1.25 0.92 -17.75
C THR A 97 1.95 1.70 -18.88
N ALA A 98 3.24 2.00 -18.77
CA ALA A 98 4.00 2.66 -19.84
C ALA A 98 4.02 1.84 -21.14
N TYR A 99 4.17 0.51 -21.05
CA TYR A 99 4.36 -0.36 -22.23
C TYR A 99 3.47 -1.60 -22.22
N SER A 100 2.49 -1.71 -21.33
CA SER A 100 1.60 -2.88 -21.25
C SER A 100 0.15 -2.50 -21.04
N PHE A 101 -0.73 -3.48 -21.25
CA PHE A 101 -2.15 -3.37 -21.03
C PHE A 101 -2.67 -4.54 -20.17
N ALA A 102 -3.73 -4.24 -19.40
CA ALA A 102 -4.53 -5.21 -18.67
C ALA A 102 -6.02 -4.95 -18.93
N ALA A 103 -6.76 -5.98 -19.35
CA ALA A 103 -8.19 -5.89 -19.60
C ALA A 103 -8.98 -6.69 -18.55
N LEU A 104 -10.04 -6.07 -18.03
CA LEU A 104 -10.92 -6.61 -17.00
C LEU A 104 -12.27 -7.00 -17.60
N LYS A 105 -12.75 -8.20 -17.27
CA LYS A 105 -14.12 -8.66 -17.61
C LYS A 105 -15.12 -8.43 -16.47
N ALA A 106 -16.41 -8.57 -16.78
CA ALA A 106 -17.49 -8.42 -15.81
C ALA A 106 -17.48 -9.48 -14.69
N ASP A 107 -16.98 -10.70 -14.97
CA ASP A 107 -16.78 -11.75 -13.96
C ASP A 107 -15.51 -11.53 -13.12
N GLY A 108 -14.78 -10.45 -13.41
CA GLY A 108 -13.54 -10.09 -12.74
C GLY A 108 -12.31 -10.85 -13.19
N SER A 109 -12.34 -11.64 -14.28
CA SER A 109 -11.12 -12.21 -14.86
C SER A 109 -10.28 -11.11 -15.54
N ILE A 110 -8.96 -11.26 -15.52
CA ILE A 110 -8.01 -10.31 -16.10
C ILE A 110 -7.20 -10.99 -17.21
N THR A 111 -6.91 -10.26 -18.27
CA THR A 111 -5.97 -10.68 -19.32
C THR A 111 -4.99 -9.55 -19.60
N VAL A 112 -3.71 -9.89 -19.74
CA VAL A 112 -2.62 -8.92 -19.90
C VAL A 112 -1.86 -9.17 -21.20
N TRP A 113 -1.30 -8.12 -21.77
CA TRP A 113 -0.44 -8.20 -22.95
C TRP A 113 0.48 -6.97 -23.05
N GLY A 114 1.50 -7.05 -23.91
CA GLY A 114 2.56 -6.05 -24.04
C GLY A 114 3.88 -6.52 -23.42
N ASP A 115 4.70 -5.57 -23.02
CA ASP A 115 6.05 -5.80 -22.50
C ASP A 115 6.06 -6.58 -21.17
N SER A 116 6.86 -7.66 -21.10
CA SER A 116 6.86 -8.54 -19.93
C SER A 116 7.36 -7.87 -18.64
N PHE A 117 8.20 -6.85 -18.79
CA PHE A 117 8.82 -6.16 -17.65
C PHE A 117 7.84 -5.19 -16.99
N THR A 118 6.97 -4.55 -17.76
CA THR A 118 5.95 -3.61 -17.28
C THR A 118 4.59 -4.24 -17.00
N GLY A 119 4.56 -5.56 -16.74
CA GLY A 119 3.36 -6.31 -16.39
C GLY A 119 2.52 -6.79 -17.57
N GLY A 120 3.03 -6.65 -18.79
CA GLY A 120 2.53 -7.33 -19.99
C GLY A 120 3.09 -8.75 -20.09
N GLY A 121 2.81 -9.44 -21.20
CA GLY A 121 3.24 -10.81 -21.44
C GLY A 121 2.58 -11.88 -20.56
N ASN A 122 2.75 -13.16 -20.93
CA ASN A 122 2.39 -14.33 -20.10
C ASN A 122 3.36 -14.45 -18.91
N THR A 123 3.38 -13.44 -18.04
CA THR A 123 4.10 -13.50 -16.79
C THR A 123 3.33 -14.40 -15.83
N SER A 124 4.02 -15.32 -15.14
CA SER A 124 3.41 -16.21 -14.14
C SER A 124 2.81 -15.45 -12.93
N SER A 125 3.09 -14.15 -12.83
CA SER A 125 2.61 -13.27 -11.77
C SER A 125 1.29 -12.57 -12.07
N ALA A 126 0.83 -12.54 -13.33
CA ALA A 126 -0.47 -11.98 -13.66
C ALA A 126 -1.60 -12.87 -13.07
N PRO A 127 -2.67 -12.27 -12.50
CA PRO A 127 -3.74 -13.04 -11.87
C PRO A 127 -4.51 -13.88 -12.89
N THR A 128 -4.66 -15.18 -12.58
CA THR A 128 -5.41 -16.16 -13.40
C THR A 128 -6.80 -16.45 -12.84
N ASP A 129 -7.10 -15.95 -11.65
CA ASP A 129 -8.37 -16.11 -10.96
C ASP A 129 -9.36 -14.96 -11.26
N LYS A 130 -10.54 -15.02 -10.64
CA LYS A 130 -11.67 -14.13 -10.91
C LYS A 130 -12.04 -13.28 -9.69
N GLY A 131 -13.04 -12.42 -9.88
CA GLY A 131 -13.62 -11.60 -8.80
C GLY A 131 -12.92 -10.25 -8.56
N TYR A 132 -11.99 -9.85 -9.43
CA TYR A 132 -11.44 -8.50 -9.39
C TYR A 132 -12.49 -7.49 -9.86
N ILE A 133 -12.58 -6.37 -9.14
CA ILE A 133 -13.55 -5.31 -9.43
C ILE A 133 -12.88 -4.09 -10.06
N LYS A 134 -11.57 -3.93 -9.88
CA LYS A 134 -10.83 -2.77 -10.37
C LYS A 134 -9.33 -3.05 -10.48
N ILE A 135 -8.70 -2.47 -11.48
CA ILE A 135 -7.24 -2.46 -11.67
C ILE A 135 -6.74 -1.02 -11.49
N TYR A 136 -5.51 -0.91 -11.01
CA TYR A 136 -4.75 0.31 -10.79
C TYR A 136 -3.38 0.12 -11.43
N SER A 137 -2.79 1.20 -11.91
CA SER A 137 -1.52 1.15 -12.64
C SER A 137 -0.51 2.12 -12.06
N THR A 138 0.75 1.72 -12.07
CA THR A 138 1.92 2.61 -12.06
C THR A 138 2.48 2.69 -13.49
N ASP A 139 3.67 3.25 -13.67
CA ASP A 139 4.34 3.25 -14.97
C ASP A 139 4.79 1.84 -15.39
N SER A 140 4.93 0.91 -14.44
CA SER A 140 5.58 -0.39 -14.65
C SER A 140 4.88 -1.61 -14.03
N ALA A 141 3.85 -1.39 -13.22
CA ALA A 141 3.14 -2.45 -12.53
C ALA A 141 1.64 -2.17 -12.48
N PHE A 142 0.90 -3.23 -12.18
CA PHE A 142 -0.51 -3.19 -11.93
C PHE A 142 -0.82 -3.71 -10.52
N ALA A 143 -1.94 -3.25 -9.97
CA ALA A 143 -2.57 -3.83 -8.79
C ALA A 143 -4.08 -3.99 -9.03
N ALA A 144 -4.62 -5.16 -8.72
CA ALA A 144 -6.04 -5.45 -8.83
C ALA A 144 -6.68 -5.71 -7.46
N LEU A 145 -7.84 -5.12 -7.25
CA LEU A 145 -8.62 -5.21 -6.02
C LEU A 145 -9.84 -6.11 -6.24
N LYS A 146 -10.10 -7.03 -5.30
CA LYS A 146 -11.32 -7.84 -5.25
C LYS A 146 -12.38 -7.23 -4.33
N ALA A 147 -13.62 -7.73 -4.44
CA ALA A 147 -14.74 -7.31 -3.60
C ALA A 147 -14.55 -7.64 -2.10
N ASP A 148 -13.81 -8.71 -1.77
CA ASP A 148 -13.44 -9.05 -0.38
C ASP A 148 -12.26 -8.20 0.16
N GLY A 149 -11.76 -7.28 -0.67
CA GLY A 149 -10.66 -6.40 -0.36
C GLY A 149 -9.28 -7.05 -0.44
N SER A 150 -9.12 -8.25 -1.03
CA SER A 150 -7.79 -8.80 -1.34
C SER A 150 -7.16 -8.07 -2.52
N ILE A 151 -5.82 -7.95 -2.51
CA ILE A 151 -5.05 -7.27 -3.55
C ILE A 151 -4.05 -8.22 -4.20
N THR A 152 -3.96 -8.19 -5.52
CA THR A 152 -2.91 -8.86 -6.30
C THR A 152 -2.14 -7.83 -7.10
N SER A 153 -0.81 -7.82 -7.03
CA SER A 153 0.04 -6.95 -7.85
C SER A 153 0.97 -7.74 -8.76
N TRP A 154 1.24 -7.21 -9.95
CA TRP A 154 2.14 -7.82 -10.92
C TRP A 154 2.82 -6.76 -11.80
N GLY A 155 3.76 -7.18 -12.64
CA GLY A 155 4.72 -6.29 -13.32
C GLY A 155 5.89 -5.97 -12.41
N ASN A 156 6.65 -4.92 -12.72
CA ASN A 156 7.80 -4.54 -11.92
C ASN A 156 7.49 -3.35 -11.01
N LEU A 157 7.73 -3.57 -9.73
CA LEU A 157 7.50 -2.62 -8.66
C LEU A 157 8.68 -1.63 -8.45
N ASP A 158 9.82 -1.88 -9.07
CA ASP A 158 11.04 -1.07 -9.01
C ASP A 158 11.05 0.02 -10.09
N ASN A 159 11.72 1.13 -9.81
CA ASN A 159 12.10 2.09 -10.84
C ASN A 159 13.30 1.58 -11.66
N PHE A 160 13.04 1.30 -12.94
CA PHE A 160 14.02 0.75 -13.88
C PHE A 160 15.13 1.71 -14.34
N TRP A 161 15.04 3.00 -14.01
CA TRP A 161 16.07 3.99 -14.32
C TRP A 161 17.21 3.99 -13.30
N THR A 162 17.12 3.18 -12.25
CA THR A 162 18.13 3.05 -11.20
C THR A 162 18.59 1.59 -11.06
N VAL A 163 19.90 1.36 -10.93
CA VAL A 163 20.52 0.03 -10.78
C VAL A 163 20.85 -0.23 -9.30
N PRO A 164 20.79 -1.47 -8.81
CA PRO A 164 19.61 -2.31 -8.59
C PRO A 164 19.08 -2.12 -7.17
N ILE A 165 17.76 -2.17 -6.92
CA ILE A 165 17.32 -2.29 -5.53
C ILE A 165 16.10 -3.21 -5.39
N ASN A 166 16.36 -4.49 -5.09
CA ASN A 166 15.43 -5.45 -4.47
C ASN A 166 15.00 -4.97 -3.06
N LYS A 167 14.56 -3.72 -2.92
CA LYS A 167 13.97 -3.15 -1.69
C LYS A 167 12.47 -2.94 -1.84
N THR A 168 11.88 -3.39 -2.95
CA THR A 168 10.44 -3.36 -3.13
C THR A 168 9.74 -4.25 -2.13
N THR A 169 8.57 -3.79 -1.74
CA THR A 169 7.65 -4.54 -0.88
C THR A 169 6.53 -5.08 -1.75
N ASN A 170 6.12 -6.32 -1.49
CA ASN A 170 5.01 -6.94 -2.20
C ASN A 170 3.67 -6.32 -1.76
N ALA A 171 2.63 -6.49 -2.58
CA ALA A 171 1.28 -6.15 -2.18
C ALA A 171 0.89 -6.80 -0.83
N PRO A 172 0.01 -6.14 -0.05
CA PRO A 172 -0.48 -6.71 1.20
C PRO A 172 -1.20 -8.04 0.98
N THR A 173 -0.93 -9.01 1.86
CA THR A 173 -1.56 -10.34 1.84
C THR A 173 -2.86 -10.40 2.64
N ASP A 174 -3.09 -9.41 3.52
CA ASP A 174 -4.33 -9.27 4.27
C ASP A 174 -5.47 -8.69 3.42
N LYS A 175 -6.70 -8.78 3.93
CA LYS A 175 -7.94 -8.41 3.21
C LYS A 175 -8.60 -7.17 3.80
N GLY A 176 -9.73 -6.78 3.19
CA GLY A 176 -10.58 -5.69 3.67
C GLY A 176 -10.19 -4.30 3.15
N TYR A 177 -9.30 -4.21 2.15
CA TYR A 177 -9.04 -2.94 1.47
C TYR A 177 -10.24 -2.52 0.63
N THR A 178 -10.53 -1.22 0.63
CA THR A 178 -11.67 -0.66 -0.11
C THR A 178 -11.22 0.09 -1.35
N LYS A 179 -9.99 0.59 -1.37
CA LYS A 179 -9.48 1.42 -2.44
C LYS A 179 -7.95 1.37 -2.50
N ILE A 180 -7.44 1.37 -3.73
CA ILE A 180 -6.03 1.57 -4.04
C ILE A 180 -5.85 2.94 -4.69
N TYR A 181 -4.67 3.52 -4.50
CA TYR A 181 -4.14 4.71 -5.16
C TYR A 181 -2.74 4.38 -5.66
N SER A 182 -2.30 5.05 -6.72
CA SER A 182 -0.98 4.83 -7.30
C SER A 182 -0.34 6.13 -7.75
N ASN A 183 0.98 6.13 -7.78
CA ASN A 183 1.80 7.13 -8.45
C ASN A 183 2.68 6.43 -9.51
N ALA A 184 3.77 7.07 -9.95
CA ALA A 184 4.64 6.54 -11.01
C ALA A 184 5.22 5.13 -10.70
N TYR A 185 5.51 4.79 -9.44
CA TYR A 185 6.17 3.50 -9.08
C TYR A 185 5.71 2.88 -7.75
N ALA A 186 4.75 3.49 -7.05
CA ALA A 186 4.23 2.99 -5.79
C ALA A 186 2.71 2.97 -5.74
N PHE A 187 2.20 2.10 -4.87
CA PHE A 187 0.79 1.94 -4.57
C PHE A 187 0.53 2.21 -3.10
N SER A 188 -0.70 2.63 -2.80
CA SER A 188 -1.23 2.75 -1.46
C SER A 188 -2.66 2.20 -1.42
N ALA A 189 -3.01 1.42 -0.40
CA ALA A 189 -4.36 0.90 -0.19
C ALA A 189 -4.88 1.26 1.19
N VAL A 190 -6.19 1.49 1.29
CA VAL A 190 -6.86 1.92 2.54
C VAL A 190 -8.03 1.02 2.90
N LYS A 191 -8.17 0.71 4.19
CA LYS A 191 -9.31 -0.03 4.78
C LYS A 191 -10.38 0.93 5.34
N PRO A 192 -11.59 0.45 5.66
CA PRO A 192 -12.66 1.31 6.21
C PRO A 192 -12.28 2.00 7.52
N ASP A 193 -11.40 1.38 8.32
CA ASP A 193 -10.89 1.93 9.58
C ASP A 193 -9.82 3.03 9.39
N GLY A 194 -9.48 3.37 8.14
CA GLY A 194 -8.46 4.37 7.81
C GLY A 194 -7.03 3.83 7.82
N SER A 195 -6.81 2.55 8.12
CA SER A 195 -5.48 1.95 8.03
C SER A 195 -5.00 1.90 6.57
N ILE A 196 -3.73 2.24 6.37
CA ILE A 196 -3.11 2.37 5.05
C ILE A 196 -1.96 1.37 4.92
N ARG A 197 -1.86 0.73 3.75
CA ARG A 197 -0.67 0.04 3.29
C ARG A 197 -0.06 0.74 2.10
N THR A 198 1.25 0.71 2.01
CA THR A 198 2.02 1.16 0.85
C THR A 198 2.92 0.03 0.38
N TRP A 199 3.09 -0.09 -0.94
CA TRP A 199 4.03 -1.03 -1.55
C TRP A 199 4.53 -0.50 -2.89
N GLY A 200 5.57 -1.10 -3.46
CA GLY A 200 6.27 -0.59 -4.64
C GLY A 200 7.63 0.04 -4.32
N ASP A 201 8.10 0.95 -5.17
CA ASP A 201 9.43 1.54 -5.04
C ASP A 201 9.55 2.44 -3.79
N PRO A 202 10.50 2.17 -2.88
CA PRO A 202 10.80 2.98 -1.71
C PRO A 202 10.89 4.49 -1.93
N SER A 203 11.57 4.90 -3.00
CA SER A 203 11.87 6.29 -3.33
C SER A 203 10.62 7.06 -3.75
N TYR A 204 9.54 6.33 -4.07
CA TYR A 204 8.24 6.87 -4.49
C TYR A 204 7.15 6.65 -3.43
N GLY A 205 7.54 6.34 -2.18
CA GLY A 205 6.59 6.09 -1.10
C GLY A 205 6.06 4.66 -1.05
N GLY A 206 6.65 3.74 -1.82
CA GLY A 206 6.40 2.30 -1.77
C GLY A 206 7.14 1.57 -0.64
N ILE A 207 7.81 2.31 0.24
CA ILE A 207 8.26 1.76 1.52
C ILE A 207 7.01 1.38 2.30
N TYR A 208 6.87 0.09 2.52
CA TYR A 208 6.18 -0.43 3.68
C TYR A 208 6.89 0.17 4.89
N ALA A 209 6.31 1.17 5.56
CA ALA A 209 6.76 1.54 6.89
C ALA A 209 6.83 0.24 7.68
N SER A 210 7.99 -0.10 8.24
CA SER A 210 8.45 -1.41 8.72
C SER A 210 7.62 -2.00 9.88
N GLY A 211 6.31 -2.05 9.69
CA GLY A 211 5.28 -2.06 10.69
C GLY A 211 4.63 -0.68 10.88
N TYR A 212 3.40 -0.71 11.38
CA TYR A 212 2.64 0.45 11.86
C TYR A 212 2.51 0.33 13.37
N ASN A 213 2.13 1.41 14.06
CA ASN A 213 1.84 1.32 15.49
C ASN A 213 0.59 0.46 15.71
N LEU A 214 0.79 -0.84 15.95
CA LEU A 214 -0.24 -1.84 16.22
C LEU A 214 -1.01 -1.53 17.51
N ALA A 215 -0.43 -0.74 18.41
CA ALA A 215 -1.03 -0.37 19.69
C ALA A 215 -1.97 0.84 19.57
N LEU A 216 -1.89 1.64 18.50
CA LEU A 216 -2.69 2.85 18.33
C LEU A 216 -4.20 2.54 18.43
N GLY A 217 -4.87 3.19 19.39
CA GLY A 217 -6.30 3.05 19.68
C GLY A 217 -6.70 1.70 20.25
N LYS A 218 -5.76 0.84 20.65
CA LYS A 218 -6.06 -0.49 21.19
C LYS A 218 -6.43 -0.45 22.67
N PRO A 219 -7.17 -1.46 23.18
CA PRO A 219 -7.42 -1.60 24.61
C PRO A 219 -6.11 -1.74 25.37
N ALA A 220 -5.91 -0.85 26.35
CA ALA A 220 -4.77 -0.86 27.26
C ALA A 220 -5.25 -0.86 28.71
N THR A 221 -4.48 -1.53 29.58
CA THR A 221 -4.72 -1.60 31.03
C THR A 221 -3.43 -1.33 31.79
N GLN A 222 -3.57 -0.96 33.05
CA GLN A 222 -2.44 -0.76 33.95
C GLN A 222 -2.80 -1.31 35.33
N SER A 223 -1.76 -1.71 36.07
CA SER A 223 -1.81 -2.25 37.44
C SER A 223 -2.74 -1.48 38.39
N SER A 224 -2.64 -0.16 38.38
CA SER A 224 -3.48 0.74 39.16
C SER A 224 -3.67 2.07 38.42
N ASN A 225 -4.72 2.81 38.74
CA ASN A 225 -4.90 4.18 38.23
C ASN A 225 -4.49 5.17 39.32
N SER A 226 -3.87 6.28 38.93
CA SER A 226 -3.78 7.47 39.77
C SER A 226 -5.18 7.86 40.27
N ASN A 227 -5.23 8.52 41.44
CA ASN A 227 -6.48 9.04 42.01
C ASN A 227 -7.05 10.22 41.20
N GLU A 228 -6.31 10.71 40.21
CA GLU A 228 -6.71 11.76 39.27
C GLU A 228 -7.39 11.15 38.03
N THR A 229 -8.43 11.81 37.51
CA THR A 229 -9.37 11.21 36.55
C THR A 229 -8.83 11.01 35.14
N ASP A 230 -7.72 11.66 34.75
CA ASP A 230 -7.34 11.76 33.33
C ASP A 230 -6.17 10.83 32.92
N TYR A 231 -5.57 10.13 33.88
CA TYR A 231 -4.30 9.39 33.72
C TYR A 231 -4.49 7.88 33.52
N HIS A 232 -5.34 7.52 32.55
CA HIS A 232 -5.66 6.13 32.21
C HIS A 232 -4.63 5.48 31.28
N ALA A 233 -4.58 4.14 31.30
CA ALA A 233 -3.71 3.35 30.42
C ALA A 233 -3.88 3.67 28.93
N SER A 234 -5.06 4.10 28.48
CA SER A 234 -5.34 4.45 27.09
C SER A 234 -4.57 5.68 26.59
N GLN A 235 -4.00 6.50 27.49
CA GLN A 235 -3.20 7.65 27.07
C GLN A 235 -1.92 7.22 26.33
N ALA A 236 -1.32 6.08 26.69
CA ALA A 236 -0.11 5.58 26.03
C ALA A 236 -0.35 4.87 24.68
N VAL A 237 -1.57 4.95 24.12
CA VAL A 237 -1.96 4.36 22.84
C VAL A 237 -2.80 5.32 22.00
N ASN A 238 -2.79 6.61 22.32
CA ASN A 238 -3.59 7.62 21.60
C ASN A 238 -2.79 8.31 20.48
N GLY A 239 -1.49 8.04 20.36
CA GLY A 239 -0.59 8.61 19.36
C GLY A 239 0.05 9.95 19.75
N ASN A 240 -0.24 10.47 20.94
CA ASN A 240 0.36 11.70 21.47
C ASN A 240 1.65 11.37 22.23
N THR A 241 2.80 11.74 21.66
CA THR A 241 4.11 11.45 22.25
C THR A 241 4.59 12.50 23.27
N ASP A 242 3.75 13.45 23.64
CA ASP A 242 4.12 14.53 24.56
C ASP A 242 4.29 14.00 25.99
N GLY A 243 5.48 14.18 26.56
CA GLY A 243 5.82 13.72 27.91
C GLY A 243 5.50 14.72 29.03
N VAL A 244 4.82 15.82 28.74
CA VAL A 244 4.51 16.86 29.73
C VAL A 244 3.22 16.55 30.49
N TRP A 245 3.29 16.45 31.82
CA TRP A 245 2.16 16.10 32.69
C TRP A 245 0.90 16.96 32.49
N TYR A 246 1.08 18.28 32.39
CA TYR A 246 -0.03 19.24 32.28
C TYR A 246 -0.74 19.22 30.92
N ASN A 247 -0.25 18.44 29.95
CA ASN A 247 -0.85 18.33 28.62
C ASN A 247 -1.79 17.10 28.49
N ASN A 248 -2.10 16.42 29.61
CA ASN A 248 -3.00 15.27 29.68
C ASN A 248 -2.67 14.15 28.69
N SER A 249 -1.38 13.93 28.46
CA SER A 249 -0.85 13.04 27.43
C SER A 249 -0.12 11.81 27.99
N ILE A 250 -0.24 11.55 29.29
CA ILE A 250 0.54 10.51 29.97
C ILE A 250 -0.36 9.57 30.80
N THR A 251 0.11 8.34 30.99
CA THR A 251 -0.42 7.41 31.99
C THR A 251 0.22 7.66 33.36
N HIS A 252 -0.46 7.27 34.44
CA HIS A 252 0.14 7.27 35.77
C HIS A 252 -0.53 6.23 36.67
N THR A 253 0.29 5.38 37.26
CA THR A 253 -0.12 4.36 38.26
C THR A 253 -0.04 4.94 39.68
N GLN A 254 -0.44 4.16 40.70
CA GLN A 254 -0.11 4.46 42.09
C GLN A 254 1.35 4.08 42.39
N TYR A 255 1.84 4.44 43.59
CA TYR A 255 3.14 3.99 44.06
C TYR A 255 3.03 2.53 44.49
N GLU A 256 3.62 1.62 43.73
CA GLU A 256 3.52 0.19 44.03
C GLU A 256 4.70 -0.61 43.49
N GLN A 257 4.95 -1.77 44.10
CA GLN A 257 6.00 -2.69 43.66
C GLN A 257 5.62 -3.31 42.33
N GLY A 258 6.47 -3.09 41.32
CA GLY A 258 6.30 -3.72 40.01
C GLY A 258 5.09 -3.20 39.23
N ALA A 259 4.77 -1.91 39.38
CA ALA A 259 3.75 -1.23 38.60
C ALA A 259 3.93 -1.51 37.09
N TRP A 260 2.83 -1.80 36.39
CA TRP A 260 2.86 -2.19 34.99
C TRP A 260 1.76 -1.54 34.15
N TRP A 261 2.05 -1.44 32.85
CA TRP A 261 1.15 -1.05 31.78
C TRP A 261 1.19 -2.10 30.66
N GLN A 262 0.05 -2.36 30.02
CA GLN A 262 -0.11 -3.39 29.00
C GLN A 262 -1.10 -2.99 27.91
N VAL A 263 -0.85 -3.42 26.68
CA VAL A 263 -1.78 -3.32 25.55
C VAL A 263 -2.16 -4.69 24.98
N ASP A 264 -3.42 -4.85 24.60
CA ASP A 264 -3.93 -5.96 23.79
C ASP A 264 -4.02 -5.56 22.31
N LEU A 265 -3.18 -6.15 21.46
CA LEU A 265 -3.15 -5.87 20.02
C LEU A 265 -4.37 -6.47 19.26
N GLY A 266 -5.24 -7.20 19.95
CA GLY A 266 -6.47 -7.83 19.46
C GLY A 266 -6.26 -9.22 18.85
N SER A 267 -5.11 -9.46 18.23
CA SER A 267 -4.68 -10.77 17.74
C SER A 267 -3.17 -10.89 17.84
N LYS A 268 -2.63 -12.09 17.61
CA LYS A 268 -1.19 -12.30 17.47
C LYS A 268 -0.67 -11.50 16.26
N LYS A 269 0.42 -10.76 16.44
CA LYS A 269 1.10 -9.90 15.46
C LYS A 269 2.57 -10.29 15.37
N ASN A 270 3.25 -9.90 14.29
CA ASN A 270 4.71 -9.93 14.22
C ASN A 270 5.26 -8.53 14.55
N ILE A 271 5.95 -8.42 15.68
CA ILE A 271 6.44 -7.15 16.22
C ILE A 271 7.91 -7.00 15.84
N SER A 272 8.27 -5.87 15.25
CA SER A 272 9.63 -5.53 14.82
C SER A 272 10.29 -4.54 15.77
N GLN A 273 9.54 -3.59 16.32
CA GLN A 273 10.08 -2.59 17.25
C GLN A 273 9.06 -2.20 18.33
N ILE A 274 9.57 -1.77 19.48
CA ILE A 274 8.78 -1.13 20.53
C ILE A 274 9.44 0.22 20.85
N LEU A 275 8.68 1.31 20.75
CA LEU A 275 9.12 2.64 21.14
C LEU A 275 8.39 3.04 22.41
N ILE A 276 9.14 3.41 23.43
CA ILE A 276 8.62 3.81 24.74
C ILE A 276 8.95 5.29 24.91
N TYR A 277 7.92 6.13 24.93
CA TYR A 277 8.02 7.56 25.23
C TYR A 277 7.73 7.78 26.71
N ASN A 278 8.67 8.41 27.39
CA ASN A 278 8.63 8.65 28.83
C ASN A 278 8.05 10.04 29.13
N ARG A 279 7.71 10.27 30.39
CA ARG A 279 7.48 11.60 30.95
C ARG A 279 8.76 12.45 30.87
N THR A 280 8.64 13.74 30.52
CA THR A 280 9.78 14.61 30.20
C THR A 280 9.86 15.92 31.00
N ASP A 281 8.76 16.36 31.64
CA ASP A 281 8.69 17.60 32.41
C ASP A 281 9.30 17.50 33.82
N CYS A 282 9.17 16.35 34.46
CA CYS A 282 9.89 15.96 35.66
C CYS A 282 9.97 14.44 35.71
N CYS A 283 10.75 13.93 36.67
CA CYS A 283 10.49 12.57 37.16
C CYS A 283 10.75 11.45 36.13
N ALA A 284 11.43 11.77 35.02
CA ALA A 284 11.79 10.82 33.97
C ALA A 284 12.57 9.62 34.53
N ASN A 285 13.34 9.84 35.60
CA ASN A 285 14.09 8.81 36.31
C ASN A 285 13.22 7.72 36.95
N ARG A 286 11.89 7.88 37.07
CA ARG A 286 11.01 6.83 37.61
C ARG A 286 10.95 5.59 36.72
N LEU A 287 11.16 5.75 35.40
CA LEU A 287 11.26 4.65 34.44
C LEU A 287 12.72 4.19 34.25
N SER A 288 13.56 4.23 35.29
CA SER A 288 14.97 3.84 35.16
C SER A 288 15.22 2.35 35.27
N ASN A 289 14.27 1.57 35.78
CA ASN A 289 14.47 0.14 36.07
C ASN A 289 13.22 -0.66 35.72
N TYR A 290 13.16 -1.17 34.50
CA TYR A 290 11.93 -1.76 33.94
C TYR A 290 12.22 -2.92 32.99
N GLN A 291 11.22 -3.77 32.83
CA GLN A 291 11.19 -4.88 31.90
C GLN A 291 10.20 -4.62 30.78
N VAL A 292 10.57 -5.06 29.57
CA VAL A 292 9.69 -5.07 28.40
C VAL A 292 9.46 -6.51 27.97
N SER A 293 8.18 -6.87 27.82
CA SER A 293 7.76 -8.24 27.58
C SER A 293 6.74 -8.33 26.44
N ILE A 294 6.81 -9.41 25.67
CA ILE A 294 5.85 -9.77 24.61
C ILE A 294 5.28 -11.16 24.92
N SER A 295 3.96 -11.32 24.87
CA SER A 295 3.28 -12.60 25.13
C SER A 295 2.08 -12.84 24.23
N ASP A 296 1.74 -14.11 24.02
CA ASP A 296 0.44 -14.51 23.46
C ASP A 296 -0.67 -14.54 24.52
N LYS A 297 -0.33 -14.54 25.81
CA LYS A 297 -1.27 -14.62 26.93
C LYS A 297 -1.31 -13.32 27.75
N ALA A 298 -2.51 -12.94 28.19
CA ALA A 298 -2.73 -11.68 28.90
C ALA A 298 -2.10 -11.65 30.31
N ASP A 299 -1.88 -12.82 30.91
CA ASP A 299 -1.28 -12.98 32.24
C ASP A 299 0.26 -12.98 32.21
N PHE A 300 0.86 -13.01 31.01
CA PHE A 300 2.31 -13.13 30.82
C PHE A 300 2.91 -14.36 31.51
N SER A 301 2.16 -15.47 31.59
CA SER A 301 2.69 -16.75 32.11
C SER A 301 3.81 -17.33 31.23
N THR A 302 3.91 -16.87 29.98
CA THR A 302 4.91 -17.24 28.99
C THR A 302 5.37 -15.98 28.25
N HIS A 303 6.63 -15.95 27.84
CA HIS A 303 7.22 -14.78 27.16
C HIS A 303 7.81 -15.19 25.81
N ALA A 304 7.37 -14.53 24.74
CA ALA A 304 8.01 -14.62 23.43
C ALA A 304 9.27 -13.73 23.36
N TYR A 305 9.31 -12.70 24.18
CA TYR A 305 10.45 -11.82 24.40
C TYR A 305 10.33 -11.20 25.79
N GLN A 306 11.48 -11.01 26.44
CA GLN A 306 11.61 -10.37 27.74
C GLN A 306 13.01 -9.78 27.84
N GLN A 307 13.11 -8.52 28.24
CA GLN A 307 14.39 -7.86 28.46
C GLN A 307 14.27 -6.76 29.51
N ASP A 308 15.29 -6.67 30.37
CA ASP A 308 15.39 -5.65 31.41
C ASP A 308 16.21 -4.45 30.93
N PHE A 309 15.85 -3.27 31.42
CA PHE A 309 16.44 -1.98 31.09
C PHE A 309 16.69 -1.18 32.37
N HIS A 310 17.90 -0.66 32.51
CA HIS A 310 18.36 0.05 33.72
C HIS A 310 18.71 1.52 33.45
N VAL A 311 18.12 2.12 32.40
CA VAL A 311 18.29 3.52 32.04
C VAL A 311 16.96 4.10 31.61
N ALA A 312 16.60 5.26 32.17
CA ALA A 312 15.36 5.94 31.85
C ALA A 312 15.35 6.42 30.38
N PRO A 313 14.28 6.15 29.61
CA PRO A 313 14.11 6.74 28.30
C PRO A 313 14.01 8.27 28.42
N ASN A 314 14.74 9.02 27.59
CA ASN A 314 14.66 10.48 27.56
C ASN A 314 14.90 11.05 26.14
N PRO A 315 13.85 11.53 25.44
CA PRO A 315 12.44 11.36 25.77
C PRO A 315 11.97 9.92 25.50
N LYS A 316 12.72 9.13 24.72
CA LYS A 316 12.29 7.80 24.26
C LYS A 316 13.38 6.75 24.24
N LYS A 317 12.95 5.48 24.23
CA LYS A 317 13.78 4.30 24.00
C LYS A 317 13.17 3.53 22.84
N THR A 318 13.99 3.27 21.82
CA THR A 318 13.65 2.34 20.75
C THR A 318 14.27 0.98 21.03
N ILE A 319 13.45 -0.05 21.03
CA ILE A 319 13.85 -1.45 21.13
C ILE A 319 13.60 -2.07 19.77
N THR A 320 14.67 -2.47 19.09
CA THR A 320 14.60 -3.19 17.81
C THR A 320 14.72 -4.69 18.10
N LEU A 321 13.81 -5.48 17.54
CA LEU A 321 13.77 -6.93 17.72
C LEU A 321 14.45 -7.60 16.51
N ASP A 322 15.31 -8.59 16.77
CA ASP A 322 16.06 -9.30 15.74
C ASP A 322 15.14 -9.96 14.71
N ALA A 323 15.56 -10.00 13.44
CA ALA A 323 14.81 -10.65 12.36
C ALA A 323 14.55 -12.13 12.67
N PRO A 324 13.33 -12.66 12.43
CA PRO A 324 12.20 -12.04 11.71
C PRO A 324 11.27 -11.14 12.55
N GLY A 325 11.65 -10.75 13.77
CA GLY A 325 10.80 -10.09 14.76
C GLY A 325 10.39 -11.05 15.89
N LYS A 326 9.49 -10.61 16.76
CA LYS A 326 8.89 -11.45 17.81
C LYS A 326 7.37 -11.46 17.66
N GLN A 327 6.79 -12.64 17.72
CA GLN A 327 5.35 -12.78 17.59
C GLN A 327 4.67 -12.71 18.96
N GLY A 328 3.57 -11.97 19.06
CA GLY A 328 2.81 -11.83 20.31
C GLY A 328 1.51 -11.07 20.11
N ARG A 329 0.59 -11.19 21.08
CA ARG A 329 -0.66 -10.42 21.15
C ARG A 329 -0.60 -9.29 22.16
N TYR A 330 0.16 -9.45 23.23
CA TYR A 330 0.26 -8.50 24.33
C TYR A 330 1.69 -7.97 24.45
N VAL A 331 1.80 -6.68 24.76
CA VAL A 331 3.06 -6.03 25.13
C VAL A 331 2.87 -5.41 26.51
N ARG A 332 3.85 -5.60 27.40
CA ARG A 332 3.84 -5.06 28.77
C ARG A 332 5.16 -4.32 29.06
N ILE A 333 5.02 -3.18 29.72
CA ILE A 333 6.11 -2.42 30.36
C ILE A 333 5.87 -2.52 31.86
N GLN A 334 6.85 -3.03 32.61
CA GLN A 334 6.72 -3.28 34.04
C GLN A 334 7.95 -2.81 34.79
N LEU A 335 7.78 -2.07 35.89
CA LEU A 335 8.88 -1.72 36.77
C LEU A 335 9.43 -2.97 37.48
N LEU A 336 10.73 -2.97 37.79
CA LEU A 336 11.36 -4.02 38.58
C LEU A 336 11.45 -3.65 40.08
N ASP A 337 11.19 -2.39 40.40
CA ASP A 337 11.22 -1.80 41.74
C ASP A 337 9.86 -1.20 42.14
N GLU A 338 9.82 -0.60 43.33
CA GLU A 338 8.65 0.10 43.87
C GLU A 338 8.67 1.58 43.49
N ASN A 339 7.82 1.95 42.53
CA ASN A 339 7.70 3.33 42.07
C ASN A 339 6.37 3.59 41.34
N TYR A 340 6.15 4.83 40.93
CA TYR A 340 5.11 5.20 39.97
C TYR A 340 5.59 4.92 38.54
N LEU A 341 4.83 4.16 37.77
CA LEU A 341 4.98 4.06 36.31
C LEU A 341 4.20 5.17 35.62
N SER A 342 4.86 5.89 34.70
CA SER A 342 4.25 6.91 33.83
C SER A 342 4.81 6.80 32.43
N LEU A 343 3.94 6.82 31.43
CA LEU A 343 4.30 6.66 30.01
C LEU A 343 3.55 7.70 29.18
N ALA A 344 4.22 8.35 28.24
CA ALA A 344 3.55 9.23 27.28
C ALA A 344 2.90 8.43 26.16
N GLU A 345 3.66 7.53 25.54
CA GLU A 345 3.18 6.69 24.44
C GLU A 345 4.01 5.41 24.39
N VAL A 346 3.36 4.29 24.06
CA VAL A 346 4.03 3.03 23.70
C VAL A 346 3.61 2.65 22.29
N GLN A 347 4.53 2.81 21.35
CA GLN A 347 4.30 2.41 19.96
C GLN A 347 4.81 0.99 19.76
N VAL A 348 3.93 0.08 19.37
CA VAL A 348 4.29 -1.31 19.03
C VAL A 348 4.32 -1.41 17.52
N VAL A 349 5.51 -1.32 16.93
CA VAL A 349 5.68 -1.34 15.48
C VAL A 349 5.74 -2.78 15.01
N GLY A 350 4.87 -3.14 14.08
CA GLY A 350 4.84 -4.47 13.51
C GLY A 350 3.76 -4.65 12.45
N ILE A 351 3.56 -5.90 12.06
CA ILE A 351 2.63 -6.31 11.01
C ILE A 351 1.64 -7.35 11.52
N ASP A 352 0.51 -7.45 10.84
CA ASP A 352 -0.42 -8.56 11.03
C ASP A 352 0.23 -9.87 10.56
N LEU A 353 -0.08 -10.98 11.24
CA LEU A 353 0.35 -12.33 10.86
C LEU A 353 -0.56 -12.97 9.82
#